data_AF-A0AAU5F393-F1
#
_entry.id   AF-A0AAU5F393-F1
#
_cell.length_a   1.000
_cell.length_b   1.000
_cell.length_c   1.000
_cell.angle_alpha   90.00
_cell.angle_beta   90.00
_cell.angle_gamma   90.00
#
_symmetry.space_group_name_H-M   'P 1'
#
loop_
_entity.id
_entity.type
_entity.pdbx_description
1 polymer ?
#
loop_
_entity_poly.entity_id
_entity_poly.type
_entity_poly.pdbx_seq_one_letter_code
_entity_poly.pdbx_strand_id
1 'polypeptide(L)'
;MCGIAGWVGYGHDVTRHEDSARAMTATMVCRGPDAGGVWTGRHVALGHRRLAVIDIEGGKQPMSAGFGVAPEAVVTYSGEVYNYQELRAELSARGHRFRTSSDTEVVLHAYLEWGDSFVERLNGMFAFALWDTRTEELLLVRDRMGVKPLLYYPTDDGVLFGSEPKAILAHPLAEPVVDAEGLREVFGLTMTPEHAVFRGMYEVRPGSMVRLSRRGLRKTRYWQLESRPHTDDLDTTVGTVREILDDTVRRQLVSDVPLCSLLSGGLDSSAVTALAARALAEEGSGRIRTFSVDFTGHAERFESNAVWEAPDAPFVKEAVAHIGTDHEDIVLDNAQLLTPEVRGAVLRALDLPTVTGDMEYSLYLLFQAVRARSTVALSGESADELFGGYSHFHDPEAVSSATFPWHLPYRRAGGQDALRTTGLWDRLDLGAYIDQRYKEALSDVPALPGESAQEARMREISHLHLTRFVNFLLDRKDRISMAVGLEVRVPFCDHRLVEYVFNTPWAMKTFDGREKSLLRAATQDVLPRSIVERKKSPYPSTQDVQYEISLRDRITALASGDSPVLDLVDPKGLRSLLDRPVGSYSIGGPYSGRAVMERLIDLDAWIRGYGIRFVPEAG
;
A
#
# COMPACT_ATOMS: atom_id res chain seq x y z
N MET A 1 5.71 1.33 11.47
CA MET A 1 6.86 1.63 10.60
C MET A 1 7.43 2.99 10.84
N CYS A 2 8.68 3.17 10.45
CA CYS A 2 9.32 4.46 10.51
C CYS A 2 8.90 5.38 9.35
N GLY A 3 9.31 6.64 9.42
CA GLY A 3 9.35 7.55 8.27
C GLY A 3 10.78 7.95 7.98
N ILE A 4 11.15 7.91 6.69
CA ILE A 4 12.49 8.29 6.24
C ILE A 4 12.40 9.52 5.34
N ALA A 5 13.43 10.36 5.40
CA ALA A 5 13.58 11.53 4.55
C ALA A 5 15.06 11.83 4.37
N GLY A 6 15.43 12.56 3.33
CA GLY A 6 16.80 13.04 3.21
C GLY A 6 17.09 13.76 1.92
N TRP A 7 18.32 14.25 1.85
CA TRP A 7 18.82 15.08 0.76
C TRP A 7 20.27 14.72 0.49
N VAL A 8 20.60 14.54 -0.77
CA VAL A 8 21.97 14.51 -1.27
C VAL A 8 22.16 15.68 -2.23
N GLY A 9 23.24 16.43 -2.04
CA GLY A 9 23.63 17.56 -2.88
C GLY A 9 25.15 17.62 -3.01
N TYR A 10 25.67 17.42 -4.21
CA TYR A 10 27.13 17.42 -4.44
C TYR A 10 27.72 18.82 -4.65
N GLY A 11 26.90 19.80 -4.99
CA GLY A 11 27.28 21.20 -5.20
C GLY A 11 27.25 22.06 -3.93
N HIS A 12 26.66 21.55 -2.85
CA HIS A 12 26.50 22.27 -1.58
C HIS A 12 27.16 21.54 -0.41
N ASP A 13 27.45 22.29 0.65
CA ASP A 13 27.78 21.73 1.96
C ASP A 13 26.49 21.54 2.76
N VAL A 14 25.93 20.33 2.66
CA VAL A 14 24.62 19.96 3.23
C VAL A 14 24.58 20.16 4.76
N THR A 15 25.74 20.10 5.44
CA THR A 15 25.83 20.37 6.88
C THR A 15 25.36 21.76 7.27
N ARG A 16 25.37 22.72 6.33
CA ARG A 16 24.90 24.09 6.55
C ARG A 16 23.40 24.28 6.37
N HIS A 17 22.68 23.26 5.92
CA HIS A 17 21.22 23.30 5.75
C HIS A 17 20.54 22.14 6.48
N GLU A 18 21.05 21.81 7.66
CA GLU A 18 20.46 20.79 8.53
C GLU A 18 18.99 21.09 8.86
N ASP A 19 18.61 22.37 8.93
CA ASP A 19 17.22 22.81 9.15
C ASP A 19 16.26 22.28 8.06
N SER A 20 16.70 22.23 6.80
CA SER A 20 15.90 21.68 5.71
C SER A 20 15.68 20.18 5.92
N ALA A 21 16.72 19.42 6.25
CA ALA A 21 16.58 17.99 6.55
C ALA A 21 15.69 17.73 7.79
N ARG A 22 15.79 18.58 8.82
CA ARG A 22 14.91 18.54 9.99
C ARG A 22 13.46 18.84 9.63
N ALA A 23 13.21 19.82 8.76
CA ALA A 23 11.87 20.14 8.28
C ALA A 23 11.25 18.96 7.52
N MET A 24 11.99 18.35 6.59
CA MET A 24 11.57 17.13 5.88
C MET A 24 11.23 16.01 6.88
N THR A 25 12.13 15.75 7.84
CA THR A 25 11.97 14.70 8.86
C THR A 25 10.76 14.96 9.78
N ALA A 26 10.49 16.22 10.12
CA ALA A 26 9.37 16.59 10.99
C ALA A 26 8.00 16.29 10.39
N THR A 27 7.89 16.23 9.06
CA THR A 27 6.63 15.85 8.40
C THR A 27 6.23 14.40 8.66
N MET A 28 7.19 13.55 9.04
CA MET A 28 7.02 12.09 9.21
C MET A 28 6.70 11.66 10.65
N VAL A 29 6.39 12.60 11.56
CA VAL A 29 6.18 12.32 13.00
C VAL A 29 5.08 11.29 13.24
N CYS A 30 3.98 11.33 12.49
CA CYS A 30 2.89 10.36 12.62
C CYS A 30 3.35 8.92 12.35
N ARG A 31 4.22 8.74 11.34
CA ARG A 31 4.77 7.42 11.01
C ARG A 31 5.61 6.91 12.18
N GLY A 32 6.55 7.74 12.65
CA GLY A 32 7.45 7.39 13.74
C GLY A 32 7.35 8.32 14.94
N PRO A 33 6.40 8.08 15.86
CA PRO A 33 6.17 8.95 17.02
C PRO A 33 7.23 8.79 18.13
N ASP A 34 7.89 7.64 18.23
CA ASP A 34 8.64 7.24 19.43
C ASP A 34 10.03 7.89 19.52
N ALA A 35 10.70 8.10 18.38
CA ALA A 35 12.00 8.79 18.34
C ALA A 35 12.22 9.48 16.99
N GLY A 36 13.25 10.32 16.91
CA GLY A 36 13.69 10.91 15.66
C GLY A 36 15.14 11.34 15.70
N GLY A 37 15.76 11.44 14.52
CA GLY A 37 17.17 11.79 14.37
C GLY A 37 17.47 12.29 12.97
N VAL A 38 18.53 13.09 12.86
CA VAL A 38 19.13 13.49 11.60
C VAL A 38 20.62 13.22 11.70
N TRP A 39 21.19 12.62 10.66
CA TRP A 39 22.63 12.47 10.49
C TRP A 39 23.05 13.26 9.25
N THR A 40 24.11 14.06 9.37
CA THR A 40 24.63 14.89 8.28
C THR A 40 26.07 14.55 7.97
N GLY A 41 26.37 14.53 6.67
CA GLY A 41 27.71 14.59 6.11
C GLY A 41 27.80 15.77 5.14
N ARG A 42 28.98 16.02 4.57
CA ARG A 42 29.20 17.16 3.66
C ARG A 42 28.21 17.20 2.49
N HIS A 43 27.85 16.04 1.94
CA HIS A 43 27.03 15.92 0.72
C HIS A 43 25.66 15.27 0.97
N VAL A 44 25.31 14.97 2.22
CA VAL A 44 24.14 14.17 2.53
C VAL A 44 23.54 14.53 3.89
N ALA A 45 22.22 14.49 3.98
CA ALA A 45 21.48 14.46 5.23
C ALA A 45 20.49 13.30 5.18
N LEU A 46 20.53 12.45 6.20
CA LEU A 46 19.59 11.35 6.41
C LEU A 46 18.74 11.67 7.64
N GLY A 47 17.43 11.68 7.44
CA GLY A 47 16.42 11.93 8.45
C GLY A 47 15.63 10.67 8.77
N HIS A 48 15.22 10.53 10.04
CA HIS A 48 14.46 9.39 10.51
C HIS A 48 13.44 9.77 11.59
N ARG A 49 12.25 9.19 11.49
CA ARG A 49 11.22 9.14 12.53
C ARG A 49 10.91 7.69 12.84
N ARG A 50 11.04 7.27 14.09
CA ARG A 50 10.99 5.86 14.47
C ARG A 50 9.66 5.48 15.10
N LEU A 51 9.09 4.37 14.62
CA LEU A 51 8.16 3.55 15.41
C LEU A 51 8.97 2.35 15.92
N ALA A 52 9.13 2.22 17.23
CA ALA A 52 9.96 1.18 17.83
C ALA A 52 9.19 -0.15 17.92
N VAL A 53 9.55 -1.12 17.08
CA VAL A 53 8.93 -2.45 17.04
C VAL A 53 9.89 -3.56 17.46
N ILE A 54 11.12 -3.55 16.94
CA ILE A 54 12.20 -4.47 17.32
C ILE A 54 13.36 -3.67 17.92
N ASP A 55 13.94 -4.18 19.00
CA ASP A 55 15.08 -3.62 19.74
C ASP A 55 14.82 -2.17 20.15
N ILE A 56 13.84 -1.97 21.05
CA ILE A 56 13.34 -0.64 21.44
C ILE A 56 14.48 0.31 21.87
N GLU A 57 15.52 -0.18 22.53
CA GLU A 57 16.64 0.66 22.98
C GLU A 57 17.76 0.81 21.93
N GLY A 58 18.15 -0.27 21.25
CA GLY A 58 19.31 -0.32 20.36
C GLY A 58 19.04 0.11 18.91
N GLY A 59 17.80 -0.02 18.44
CA GLY A 59 17.41 0.23 17.04
C GLY A 59 17.28 1.70 16.61
N LYS A 60 18.04 2.63 17.23
CA LYS A 60 18.00 4.06 16.91
C LYS A 60 18.56 4.33 15.50
N GLN A 61 17.95 5.28 14.79
CA GLN A 61 18.31 5.61 13.41
C GLN A 61 18.32 7.13 13.18
N PRO A 62 19.08 7.66 12.19
CA PRO A 62 19.91 6.94 11.21
C PRO A 62 21.03 6.09 11.86
N MET A 63 21.19 4.86 11.39
CA MET A 63 22.11 3.87 11.97
C MET A 63 23.40 3.82 11.17
N SER A 64 24.54 3.72 11.85
CA SER A 64 25.87 3.74 11.23
C SER A 64 26.64 2.44 11.45
N ALA A 65 27.34 1.97 10.42
CA ALA A 65 28.27 0.84 10.49
C ALA A 65 29.75 1.29 10.53
N GLY A 66 30.63 0.40 11.00
CA GLY A 66 32.08 0.64 11.10
C GLY A 66 32.56 1.05 12.50
N PHE A 67 33.76 0.61 12.89
CA PHE A 67 34.37 0.87 14.21
C PHE A 67 35.38 2.04 14.22
N GLY A 68 35.57 2.70 13.07
CA GLY A 68 36.48 3.83 12.91
C GLY A 68 35.89 5.17 13.38
N VAL A 69 36.68 6.24 13.23
CA VAL A 69 36.28 7.62 13.56
C VAL A 69 35.15 8.11 12.64
N ALA A 70 35.16 7.67 11.38
CA ALA A 70 34.08 7.90 10.42
C ALA A 70 33.34 6.58 10.15
N PRO A 71 32.00 6.59 10.02
CA PRO A 71 31.24 5.40 9.68
C PRO A 71 31.52 4.98 8.24
N GLU A 72 31.46 3.68 7.94
CA GLU A 72 31.63 3.13 6.58
C GLU A 72 30.35 3.28 5.74
N ALA A 73 29.19 3.16 6.39
CA ALA A 73 27.89 3.36 5.78
C ALA A 73 26.88 3.83 6.83
N VAL A 74 25.88 4.58 6.39
CA VAL A 74 24.78 5.08 7.24
C VAL A 74 23.45 4.81 6.57
N VAL A 75 22.46 4.30 7.32
CA VAL A 75 21.13 3.97 6.79
C VAL A 75 20.02 4.71 7.55
N THR A 76 18.97 5.09 6.82
CA THR A 76 17.64 5.36 7.38
C THR A 76 16.65 4.39 6.74
N TYR A 77 15.87 3.70 7.57
CA TYR A 77 15.16 2.49 7.17
C TYR A 77 13.72 2.47 7.72
N SER A 78 12.77 2.21 6.83
CA SER A 78 11.36 1.96 7.15
C SER A 78 11.00 0.59 6.61
N GLY A 79 11.17 -0.44 7.43
CA GLY A 79 10.94 -1.81 7.00
C GLY A 79 10.95 -2.80 8.15
N GLU A 80 10.75 -4.05 7.79
CA GLU A 80 11.10 -5.23 8.58
C GLU A 80 11.71 -6.25 7.62
N VAL A 81 12.89 -6.77 7.94
CA VAL A 81 13.49 -7.93 7.26
C VAL A 81 13.21 -9.15 8.12
N TYR A 82 12.25 -9.97 7.72
CA TYR A 82 11.76 -11.10 8.50
C TYR A 82 12.75 -12.27 8.59
N ASN A 83 13.74 -12.36 7.72
CA ASN A 83 14.83 -13.34 7.81
C ASN A 83 16.12 -12.77 8.45
N TYR A 84 16.04 -11.67 9.20
CA TYR A 84 17.24 -11.02 9.75
C TYR A 84 18.05 -11.91 10.69
N GLN A 85 17.41 -12.85 11.41
CA GLN A 85 18.11 -13.76 12.33
C GLN A 85 19.02 -14.76 11.57
N GLU A 86 18.54 -15.27 10.45
CA GLU A 86 19.30 -16.16 9.56
C GLU A 86 20.49 -15.42 8.93
N LEU A 87 20.22 -14.23 8.41
CA LEU A 87 21.25 -13.38 7.81
C LEU A 87 22.28 -12.92 8.85
N ARG A 88 21.86 -12.61 10.07
CA ARG A 88 22.76 -12.28 11.19
C ARG A 88 23.68 -13.44 11.52
N ALA A 89 23.18 -14.67 11.54
CA ALA A 89 24.00 -15.85 11.78
C ALA A 89 25.04 -16.06 10.66
N GLU A 90 24.64 -15.93 9.39
CA GLU A 90 25.56 -16.02 8.25
C GLU A 90 26.65 -14.94 8.29
N LEU A 91 26.26 -13.68 8.53
CA LEU A 91 27.19 -12.56 8.61
C LEU A 91 28.14 -12.69 9.82
N SER A 92 27.64 -13.18 10.96
CA SER A 92 28.48 -13.44 12.14
C SER A 92 29.53 -14.50 11.85
N ALA A 93 29.16 -15.57 11.12
CA ALA A 93 30.09 -16.62 10.68
C ALA A 93 31.16 -16.09 9.71
N ARG A 94 30.84 -15.03 8.96
CA ARG A 94 31.78 -14.30 8.08
C ARG A 94 32.63 -13.25 8.80
N GLY A 95 32.44 -13.07 10.11
CA GLY A 95 33.25 -12.20 10.96
C GLY A 95 32.65 -10.83 11.26
N HIS A 96 31.42 -10.54 10.83
CA HIS A 96 30.72 -9.33 11.22
C HIS A 96 30.38 -9.33 12.71
N ARG A 97 30.45 -8.15 13.33
CA ARG A 97 30.10 -7.93 14.74
C ARG A 97 28.97 -6.93 14.83
N PHE A 98 27.93 -7.30 15.58
CA PHE A 98 26.72 -6.50 15.77
C PHE A 98 26.72 -5.81 17.13
N ARG A 99 26.14 -4.62 17.21
CA ARG A 99 25.98 -3.79 18.42
C ARG A 99 24.56 -3.78 18.96
N THR A 100 23.60 -4.13 18.10
CA THR A 100 22.16 -4.08 18.34
C THR A 100 21.55 -5.43 18.03
N SER A 101 20.31 -5.69 18.42
CA SER A 101 19.52 -6.83 17.95
C SER A 101 18.58 -6.46 16.78
N SER A 102 18.55 -5.19 16.38
CA SER A 102 17.74 -4.70 15.25
C SER A 102 18.07 -5.41 13.92
N ASP A 103 17.03 -5.61 13.13
CA ASP A 103 17.08 -6.04 11.73
C ASP A 103 17.83 -5.02 10.84
N THR A 104 17.72 -3.72 11.16
CA THR A 104 18.35 -2.62 10.42
C THR A 104 19.88 -2.76 10.38
N GLU A 105 20.50 -3.22 11.47
CA GLU A 105 21.95 -3.45 11.49
C GLU A 105 22.35 -4.62 10.59
N VAL A 106 21.50 -5.64 10.47
CA VAL A 106 21.70 -6.76 9.54
C VAL A 106 21.71 -6.27 8.10
N VAL A 107 20.81 -5.35 7.73
CA VAL A 107 20.78 -4.74 6.39
C VAL A 107 22.07 -3.98 6.08
N LEU A 108 22.58 -3.18 7.03
CA LEU A 108 23.86 -2.48 6.87
C LEU A 108 25.03 -3.44 6.63
N HIS A 109 25.14 -4.47 7.46
CA HIS A 109 26.22 -5.44 7.36
C HIS A 109 26.11 -6.29 6.09
N ALA A 110 24.89 -6.64 5.67
CA ALA A 110 24.62 -7.33 4.41
C ALA A 110 25.11 -6.53 3.20
N TYR A 111 24.87 -5.22 3.18
CA TYR A 111 25.39 -4.33 2.12
C TYR A 111 26.92 -4.30 2.10
N LEU A 112 27.57 -4.17 3.27
CA LEU A 112 29.03 -4.12 3.35
C LEU A 112 29.70 -5.44 2.89
N GLU A 113 29.06 -6.59 3.11
CA GLU A 113 29.55 -7.90 2.70
C GLU A 113 29.28 -8.20 1.22
N TRP A 114 28.05 -7.97 0.75
CA TRP A 114 27.58 -8.47 -0.55
C TRP A 114 27.40 -7.39 -1.62
N GLY A 115 27.67 -6.11 -1.30
CA GLY A 115 27.44 -5.01 -2.23
C GLY A 115 26.00 -5.00 -2.72
N ASP A 116 25.77 -4.84 -4.02
CA ASP A 116 24.44 -4.68 -4.62
C ASP A 116 23.54 -5.91 -4.47
N SER A 117 24.12 -7.12 -4.45
CA SER A 117 23.34 -8.37 -4.41
C SER A 117 22.72 -8.66 -3.04
N PHE A 118 23.01 -7.87 -2.01
CA PHE A 118 22.44 -8.06 -0.69
C PHE A 118 20.90 -8.01 -0.68
N VAL A 119 20.30 -7.18 -1.54
CA VAL A 119 18.83 -6.99 -1.59
C VAL A 119 18.10 -8.27 -2.00
N GLU A 120 18.75 -9.13 -2.79
CA GLU A 120 18.18 -10.40 -3.23
C GLU A 120 17.98 -11.37 -2.06
N ARG A 121 18.77 -11.22 -1.00
CA ARG A 121 18.74 -12.06 0.21
C ARG A 121 17.70 -11.62 1.24
N LEU A 122 17.16 -10.41 1.12
CA LEU A 122 16.22 -9.86 2.08
C LEU A 122 14.82 -10.45 1.85
N ASN A 123 14.23 -11.06 2.88
CA ASN A 123 12.80 -11.37 2.94
C ASN A 123 12.14 -10.35 3.86
N GLY A 124 11.20 -9.55 3.36
CA GLY A 124 10.60 -8.49 4.17
C GLY A 124 9.79 -7.46 3.38
N MET A 125 9.26 -6.50 4.12
CA MET A 125 8.68 -5.25 3.59
C MET A 125 9.59 -4.11 4.01
N PHE A 126 10.14 -3.34 3.08
CA PHE A 126 11.15 -2.34 3.41
C PHE A 126 11.29 -1.25 2.35
N ALA A 127 11.57 -0.06 2.84
CA ALA A 127 12.09 1.06 2.08
C ALA A 127 13.26 1.65 2.87
N PHE A 128 14.41 1.86 2.25
CA PHE A 128 15.55 2.47 2.94
C PHE A 128 16.46 3.27 2.02
N ALA A 129 17.16 4.20 2.64
CA ALA A 129 18.22 4.99 2.05
C ALA A 129 19.52 4.70 2.77
N LEU A 130 20.53 4.25 2.02
CA LEU A 130 21.87 3.94 2.51
C LEU A 130 22.88 4.89 1.85
N TRP A 131 23.69 5.56 2.65
CA TRP A 131 24.82 6.35 2.21
C TRP A 131 26.12 5.60 2.47
N ASP A 132 26.87 5.28 1.43
CA ASP A 132 28.22 4.74 1.53
C ASP A 132 29.23 5.90 1.58
N THR A 133 29.91 6.05 2.71
CA THR A 133 30.86 7.17 2.91
C THR A 133 32.18 6.95 2.19
N ARG A 134 32.49 5.71 1.79
CA ARG A 134 33.73 5.34 1.11
C ARG A 134 33.66 5.73 -0.37
N THR A 135 32.48 5.65 -0.96
CA THR A 135 32.22 5.99 -2.37
C THR A 135 31.46 7.31 -2.55
N GLU A 136 30.89 7.87 -1.47
CA GLU A 136 29.98 9.02 -1.50
C GLU A 136 28.76 8.78 -2.41
N GLU A 137 28.15 7.61 -2.27
CA GLU A 137 26.98 7.20 -3.05
C GLU A 137 25.76 6.96 -2.16
N LEU A 138 24.60 7.37 -2.67
CA LEU A 138 23.30 7.06 -2.08
C LEU A 138 22.68 5.88 -2.81
N LEU A 139 22.13 4.95 -2.04
CA LEU A 139 21.30 3.86 -2.53
C LEU A 139 19.91 3.94 -1.89
N LEU A 140 18.89 4.13 -2.72
CA LEU A 140 17.48 4.01 -2.34
C LEU A 140 17.00 2.61 -2.74
N VAL A 141 16.39 1.87 -1.83
CA VAL A 141 15.91 0.50 -2.09
C VAL A 141 14.46 0.37 -1.63
N ARG A 142 13.63 -0.26 -2.46
CA ARG A 142 12.23 -0.58 -2.15
C ARG A 142 11.96 -2.07 -2.34
N ASP A 143 11.21 -2.67 -1.41
CA ASP A 143 10.89 -4.09 -1.40
C ASP A 143 10.15 -4.57 -2.66
N ARG A 144 10.13 -5.90 -2.85
CA ARG A 144 9.65 -6.58 -4.06
C ARG A 144 8.22 -6.21 -4.45
N MET A 145 7.35 -6.10 -3.45
CA MET A 145 5.93 -5.84 -3.65
C MET A 145 5.56 -4.36 -3.43
N GLY A 146 6.54 -3.50 -3.13
CA GLY A 146 6.29 -2.07 -2.92
C GLY A 146 5.49 -1.76 -1.65
N VAL A 147 5.51 -2.66 -0.65
CA VAL A 147 4.73 -2.54 0.58
C VAL A 147 5.06 -1.26 1.34
N LYS A 148 6.34 -0.85 1.31
CA LYS A 148 6.77 0.42 1.90
C LYS A 148 6.95 1.49 0.81
N PRO A 149 6.42 2.71 1.02
CA PRO A 149 6.56 3.78 0.05
C PRO A 149 7.96 4.40 0.11
N LEU A 150 8.48 4.79 -1.06
CA LEU A 150 9.73 5.52 -1.19
C LEU A 150 9.70 6.36 -2.47
N LEU A 151 9.78 7.68 -2.28
CA LEU A 151 9.78 8.66 -3.34
C LEU A 151 11.12 9.38 -3.40
N TYR A 152 11.45 9.88 -4.59
CA TYR A 152 12.61 10.72 -4.81
C TYR A 152 12.32 11.81 -5.85
N TYR A 153 13.08 12.90 -5.76
CA TYR A 153 12.98 14.08 -6.60
C TYR A 153 14.40 14.52 -6.99
N PRO A 154 14.81 14.31 -8.26
CA PRO A 154 16.09 14.79 -8.75
C PRO A 154 16.19 16.31 -8.66
N THR A 155 17.34 16.79 -8.18
CA THR A 155 17.72 18.22 -8.19
C THR A 155 18.88 18.43 -9.17
N ASP A 156 19.28 19.68 -9.39
CA ASP A 156 20.39 20.03 -10.30
C ASP A 156 21.71 19.32 -9.95
N ASP A 157 21.94 19.03 -8.66
CA ASP A 157 23.20 18.50 -8.15
C ASP A 157 23.03 17.24 -7.26
N GLY A 158 21.85 16.62 -7.25
CA GLY A 158 21.56 15.49 -6.38
C GLY A 158 20.10 15.05 -6.36
N VAL A 159 19.60 14.66 -5.18
CA VAL A 159 18.26 14.07 -4.99
C VAL A 159 17.71 14.41 -3.60
N LEU A 160 16.42 14.73 -3.54
CA LEU A 160 15.60 14.67 -2.32
C LEU A 160 14.87 13.34 -2.28
N PHE A 161 14.66 12.75 -1.11
CA PHE A 161 13.85 11.54 -0.97
C PHE A 161 13.03 11.53 0.32
N GLY A 162 11.99 10.71 0.34
CA GLY A 162 11.22 10.46 1.55
C GLY A 162 10.17 9.37 1.40
N SER A 163 9.60 8.93 2.51
CA SER A 163 8.52 7.95 2.53
C SER A 163 7.23 8.46 1.88
N GLU A 164 6.97 9.78 1.93
CA GLU A 164 5.73 10.38 1.46
C GLU A 164 6.02 11.73 0.78
N PRO A 165 5.20 12.18 -0.20
CA PRO A 165 5.40 13.44 -0.91
C PRO A 165 5.65 14.65 -0.01
N LYS A 166 4.94 14.76 1.13
CA LYS A 166 5.12 15.87 2.08
C LYS A 166 6.55 16.02 2.60
N ALA A 167 7.33 14.93 2.68
CA ALA A 167 8.73 15.00 3.10
C ALA A 167 9.57 15.75 2.07
N ILE A 168 9.34 15.48 0.77
CA ILE A 168 10.06 16.14 -0.33
C ILE A 168 9.61 17.60 -0.45
N LEU A 169 8.30 17.86 -0.40
CA LEU A 169 7.71 19.19 -0.53
C LEU A 169 8.06 20.14 0.63
N ALA A 170 8.53 19.62 1.76
CA ALA A 170 9.06 20.44 2.85
C ALA A 170 10.43 21.08 2.52
N HIS A 171 11.11 20.60 1.47
CA HIS A 171 12.38 21.17 1.03
C HIS A 171 12.15 22.33 0.04
N PRO A 172 12.86 23.48 0.16
CA PRO A 172 12.65 24.64 -0.72
C PRO A 172 12.92 24.42 -2.21
N LEU A 173 13.63 23.34 -2.57
CA LEU A 173 13.91 22.98 -3.96
C LEU A 173 12.75 22.24 -4.64
N ALA A 174 11.80 21.73 -3.87
CA ALA A 174 10.65 21.01 -4.40
C ALA A 174 9.45 21.95 -4.49
N GLU A 175 8.82 22.00 -5.65
CA GLU A 175 7.62 22.81 -5.87
C GLU A 175 6.37 21.92 -5.93
N PRO A 176 5.23 22.33 -5.33
CA PRO A 176 3.96 21.60 -5.40
C PRO A 176 3.28 21.82 -6.76
N VAL A 177 3.87 21.27 -7.81
CA VAL A 177 3.41 21.43 -9.20
C VAL A 177 2.80 20.12 -9.67
N VAL A 178 1.64 20.20 -10.31
CA VAL A 178 0.92 19.06 -10.89
C VAL A 178 0.60 19.38 -12.35
N ASP A 179 0.91 18.44 -13.24
CA ASP A 179 0.58 18.53 -14.66
C ASP A 179 -0.59 17.60 -15.01
N ALA A 180 -0.93 17.55 -16.31
CA ALA A 180 -2.02 16.70 -16.79
C ALA A 180 -1.75 15.21 -16.52
N GLU A 181 -0.50 14.74 -16.58
CA GLU A 181 -0.16 13.36 -16.27
C GLU A 181 -0.43 13.03 -14.79
N GLY A 182 -0.04 13.93 -13.87
CA GLY A 182 -0.37 13.79 -12.45
C GLY A 182 -1.89 13.71 -12.20
N LEU A 183 -2.68 14.57 -12.85
CA LEU A 183 -4.15 14.51 -12.76
C LEU A 183 -4.72 13.22 -13.38
N ARG A 184 -4.15 12.73 -14.48
CA ARG A 184 -4.55 11.46 -15.10
C ARG A 184 -4.27 10.27 -14.18
N GLU A 185 -3.18 10.26 -13.42
CA GLU A 185 -2.94 9.21 -12.41
C GLU A 185 -3.96 9.26 -11.27
N VAL A 186 -4.36 10.46 -10.82
CA VAL A 186 -5.39 10.63 -9.77
C VAL A 186 -6.77 10.09 -10.22
N PHE A 187 -7.17 10.34 -11.47
CA PHE A 187 -8.52 10.01 -11.95
C PHE A 187 -8.61 8.73 -12.78
N GLY A 188 -7.52 8.31 -13.40
CA GLY A 188 -7.49 7.22 -14.38
C GLY A 188 -7.42 5.82 -13.79
N LEU A 189 -7.10 5.68 -12.50
CA LEU A 189 -6.97 4.38 -11.80
C LEU A 189 -6.00 3.40 -12.50
N THR A 190 -4.97 3.93 -13.16
CA THR A 190 -3.94 3.18 -13.89
C THR A 190 -2.86 2.62 -12.97
N MET A 191 -2.56 3.34 -11.87
CA MET A 191 -1.66 2.92 -10.80
C MET A 191 -0.25 2.61 -11.34
N THR A 192 0.29 3.53 -12.14
CA THR A 192 1.51 3.32 -12.91
C THR A 192 2.75 3.33 -12.00
N PRO A 193 3.56 2.26 -11.95
CA PRO A 193 4.76 2.23 -11.10
C PRO A 193 5.77 3.28 -11.55
N GLU A 194 6.56 3.79 -10.60
CA GLU A 194 7.50 4.91 -10.76
C GLU A 194 6.88 6.30 -10.94
N HIS A 195 5.60 6.41 -11.25
CA HIS A 195 4.94 7.70 -11.41
C HIS A 195 4.48 8.24 -10.05
N ALA A 196 4.83 9.50 -9.76
CA ALA A 196 4.20 10.26 -8.70
C ALA A 196 3.32 11.36 -9.30
N VAL A 197 2.37 11.88 -8.53
CA VAL A 197 1.41 12.91 -8.99
C VAL A 197 2.07 14.30 -9.10
N PHE A 198 3.07 14.57 -8.28
CA PHE A 198 3.81 15.84 -8.33
C PHE A 198 4.87 15.79 -9.44
N ARG A 199 4.91 16.82 -10.27
CA ARG A 199 5.81 16.93 -11.42
C ARG A 199 7.28 16.82 -10.99
N GLY A 200 8.03 15.94 -11.65
CA GLY A 200 9.45 15.71 -11.38
C GLY A 200 9.74 14.85 -10.14
N MET A 201 8.70 14.44 -9.42
CA MET A 201 8.79 13.44 -8.36
C MET A 201 8.55 12.06 -8.96
N TYR A 202 9.23 11.05 -8.41
CA TYR A 202 9.13 9.68 -8.86
C TYR A 202 9.06 8.74 -7.65
N GLU A 203 8.41 7.61 -7.83
CA GLU A 203 8.51 6.50 -6.88
C GLU A 203 9.68 5.59 -7.23
N VAL A 204 10.34 5.03 -6.23
CA VAL A 204 11.20 3.86 -6.46
C VAL A 204 10.29 2.70 -6.85
N ARG A 205 10.56 2.05 -7.99
CA ARG A 205 9.78 0.90 -8.45
C ARG A 205 9.86 -0.24 -7.42
N PRO A 206 8.76 -0.98 -7.17
CA PRO A 206 8.83 -2.23 -6.44
C PRO A 206 9.92 -3.17 -6.97
N GLY A 207 10.66 -3.82 -6.07
CA GLY A 207 11.76 -4.73 -6.42
C GLY A 207 12.95 -4.06 -7.10
N SER A 208 13.18 -2.78 -6.83
CA SER A 208 14.23 -1.99 -7.49
C SER A 208 15.03 -1.14 -6.51
N MET A 209 16.18 -0.68 -6.99
CA MET A 209 17.05 0.27 -6.33
C MET A 209 17.38 1.46 -7.25
N VAL A 210 17.54 2.63 -6.65
CA VAL A 210 18.01 3.86 -7.31
C VAL A 210 19.32 4.28 -6.65
N ARG A 211 20.40 4.27 -7.43
CA ARG A 211 21.72 4.73 -7.00
C ARG A 211 21.97 6.14 -7.51
N LEU A 212 22.43 7.02 -6.63
CA LEU A 212 22.96 8.32 -6.99
C LEU A 212 24.46 8.37 -6.66
N SER A 213 25.24 8.79 -7.64
CA SER A 213 26.66 9.09 -7.50
C SER A 213 26.95 10.45 -8.13
N ARG A 214 28.20 10.94 -8.02
CA ARG A 214 28.67 12.12 -8.78
C ARG A 214 28.54 11.97 -10.30
N ARG A 215 28.37 10.75 -10.82
CA ARG A 215 28.17 10.47 -12.25
C ARG A 215 26.70 10.53 -12.67
N GLY A 216 25.79 10.69 -11.72
CA GLY A 216 24.35 10.73 -11.94
C GLY A 216 23.61 9.56 -11.32
N LEU A 217 22.33 9.47 -11.70
CA LEU A 217 21.35 8.52 -11.18
C LEU A 217 21.27 7.27 -12.06
N ARG A 218 21.28 6.09 -11.44
CA ARG A 218 21.09 4.79 -12.10
C ARG A 218 20.00 3.99 -11.40
N LYS A 219 19.07 3.44 -12.18
CA LYS A 219 18.02 2.53 -11.69
C LYS A 219 18.39 1.08 -12.00
N THR A 220 18.13 0.17 -11.07
CA THR A 220 18.33 -1.28 -11.26
C THR A 220 17.16 -2.03 -10.65
N ARG A 221 16.55 -2.93 -11.42
CA ARG A 221 15.53 -3.86 -10.93
C ARG A 221 16.22 -5.13 -10.46
N TYR A 222 16.08 -5.47 -9.18
CA TYR A 222 16.64 -6.70 -8.60
C TYR A 222 15.59 -7.81 -8.50
N TRP A 223 14.31 -7.48 -8.68
CA TRP A 223 13.23 -8.45 -8.68
C TRP A 223 12.12 -8.10 -9.66
N GLN A 224 11.63 -9.13 -10.35
CA GLN A 224 10.44 -9.09 -11.18
C GLN A 224 9.77 -10.46 -11.20
N LEU A 225 8.48 -10.47 -11.49
CA LEU A 225 7.79 -11.72 -11.76
C LEU A 225 8.38 -12.36 -13.02
N GLU A 226 8.61 -13.67 -12.94
CA GLU A 226 9.08 -14.48 -14.03
C GLU A 226 8.10 -15.63 -14.26
N SER A 227 7.84 -15.92 -15.53
CA SER A 227 7.02 -17.05 -15.92
C SER A 227 7.87 -18.31 -16.03
N ARG A 228 7.48 -19.32 -15.27
CA ARG A 228 8.14 -20.62 -15.19
C ARG A 228 7.10 -21.73 -15.28
N PRO A 229 7.40 -22.88 -15.90
CA PRO A 229 6.51 -24.04 -15.86
C PRO A 229 6.26 -24.47 -14.42
N HIS A 230 5.00 -24.70 -14.07
CA HIS A 230 4.60 -25.30 -12.80
C HIS A 230 4.53 -26.82 -12.97
N THR A 231 5.34 -27.55 -12.20
CA THR A 231 5.51 -29.00 -12.35
C THR A 231 4.78 -29.83 -11.32
N ASP A 232 4.27 -29.21 -10.27
CA ASP A 232 3.62 -29.90 -9.15
C ASP A 232 2.17 -30.26 -9.52
N ASP A 233 1.68 -31.38 -8.98
CA ASP A 233 0.26 -31.70 -9.04
C ASP A 233 -0.56 -30.85 -8.06
N LEU A 234 -1.89 -30.97 -8.11
CA LEU A 234 -2.77 -30.13 -7.30
C LEU A 234 -2.54 -30.31 -5.79
N ASP A 235 -2.40 -31.55 -5.31
CA ASP A 235 -2.24 -31.83 -3.88
C ASP A 235 -0.89 -31.30 -3.36
N THR A 236 0.18 -31.49 -4.13
CA THR A 236 1.50 -30.91 -3.84
C THR A 236 1.42 -29.38 -3.82
N THR A 237 0.72 -28.78 -4.79
CA THR A 237 0.53 -27.32 -4.87
C THR A 237 -0.18 -26.77 -3.64
N VAL A 238 -1.25 -27.43 -3.20
CA VAL A 238 -1.98 -27.08 -1.97
C VAL A 238 -1.07 -27.17 -0.75
N GLY A 239 -0.29 -28.25 -0.64
CA GLY A 239 0.69 -28.47 0.43
C GLY A 239 1.76 -27.37 0.47
N THR A 240 2.39 -27.07 -0.66
CA THR A 240 3.44 -26.04 -0.75
C THR A 240 2.91 -24.64 -0.44
N VAL A 241 1.71 -24.29 -0.92
CA VAL A 241 1.05 -23.02 -0.54
C VAL A 241 0.87 -22.93 0.98
N ARG A 242 0.42 -24.03 1.62
CA ARG A 242 0.27 -24.08 3.08
C ARG A 242 1.62 -23.93 3.79
N GLU A 243 2.64 -24.67 3.40
CA GLU A 243 3.96 -24.61 4.01
C GLU A 243 4.55 -23.18 3.96
N ILE A 244 4.46 -22.52 2.80
CA ILE A 244 4.94 -21.15 2.64
C ILE A 244 4.13 -20.18 3.52
N LEU A 245 2.80 -20.32 3.57
CA LEU A 245 1.95 -19.48 4.41
C LEU A 245 2.26 -19.65 5.91
N ASP A 246 2.47 -20.89 6.38
CA ASP A 246 2.83 -21.18 7.76
C ASP A 246 4.15 -20.53 8.16
N ASP A 247 5.18 -20.70 7.34
CA ASP A 247 6.48 -20.07 7.56
C ASP A 247 6.39 -18.54 7.51
N THR A 248 5.65 -18.00 6.53
CA THR A 248 5.48 -16.55 6.36
C THR A 248 4.78 -15.90 7.56
N VAL A 249 3.66 -16.48 8.02
CA VAL A 249 2.93 -15.94 9.17
C VAL A 249 3.79 -16.01 10.43
N ARG A 250 4.49 -17.13 10.67
CA ARG A 250 5.39 -17.28 11.83
C ARG A 250 6.49 -16.20 11.84
N ARG A 251 7.14 -15.97 10.70
CA ARG A 251 8.18 -14.93 10.56
C ARG A 251 7.66 -13.51 10.84
N GLN A 252 6.39 -13.25 10.54
CA GLN A 252 5.76 -11.95 10.75
C GLN A 252 5.16 -11.76 12.14
N LEU A 253 5.29 -12.74 13.05
CA LEU A 253 4.87 -12.60 14.46
C LEU A 253 5.96 -11.99 15.36
N VAL A 254 7.21 -11.90 14.89
CA VAL A 254 8.33 -11.36 15.69
C VAL A 254 8.13 -9.87 15.97
N SER A 255 7.94 -9.50 17.23
CA SER A 255 7.68 -8.13 17.68
C SER A 255 7.98 -7.97 19.19
N ASP A 256 8.66 -6.91 19.61
CA ASP A 256 8.87 -6.58 21.03
C ASP A 256 7.71 -5.75 21.63
N VAL A 257 6.70 -5.45 20.81
CA VAL A 257 5.51 -4.65 21.15
C VAL A 257 4.22 -5.44 20.85
N PRO A 258 3.07 -5.06 21.45
CA PRO A 258 1.81 -5.76 21.24
C PRO A 258 1.39 -5.82 19.76
N LEU A 259 1.07 -7.05 19.31
CA LEU A 259 0.61 -7.37 17.96
C LEU A 259 -0.85 -7.86 17.98
N CYS A 260 -1.60 -7.59 16.91
CA CYS A 260 -2.94 -8.14 16.67
C CYS A 260 -3.10 -8.64 15.22
N SER A 261 -4.27 -9.18 14.90
CA SER A 261 -4.70 -9.47 13.53
C SER A 261 -6.02 -8.77 13.22
N LEU A 262 -6.15 -8.19 12.02
CA LEU A 262 -7.43 -7.65 11.54
C LEU A 262 -8.29 -8.81 11.06
N LEU A 263 -9.54 -8.89 11.51
CA LEU A 263 -10.45 -10.01 11.28
C LEU A 263 -11.80 -9.54 10.73
N SER A 264 -12.04 -9.75 9.43
CA SER A 264 -13.31 -9.40 8.77
C SER A 264 -14.29 -10.57 8.63
N GLY A 265 -13.91 -11.78 9.09
CA GLY A 265 -14.68 -12.99 8.82
C GLY A 265 -14.69 -13.42 7.35
N GLY A 266 -13.84 -12.81 6.51
CA GLY A 266 -13.53 -13.29 5.17
C GLY A 266 -12.46 -14.39 5.21
N LEU A 267 -12.34 -15.15 4.12
CA LEU A 267 -11.35 -16.24 3.98
C LEU A 267 -9.93 -15.79 4.35
N ASP A 268 -9.50 -14.66 3.80
CA ASP A 268 -8.09 -14.24 3.81
C ASP A 268 -7.63 -13.81 5.20
N SER A 269 -8.37 -12.91 5.84
CA SER A 269 -8.08 -12.46 7.21
C SER A 269 -8.21 -13.60 8.22
N SER A 270 -9.18 -14.49 8.01
CA SER A 270 -9.41 -15.61 8.93
C SER A 270 -8.30 -16.65 8.81
N ALA A 271 -7.83 -16.93 7.60
CA ALA A 271 -6.67 -17.80 7.36
C ALA A 271 -5.43 -17.26 8.09
N VAL A 272 -5.06 -16.00 7.85
CA VAL A 272 -3.92 -15.36 8.53
C VAL A 272 -4.07 -15.41 10.05
N THR A 273 -5.26 -15.09 10.57
CA THR A 273 -5.55 -15.10 12.00
C THR A 273 -5.43 -16.51 12.60
N ALA A 274 -5.95 -17.53 11.92
CA ALA A 274 -5.92 -18.91 12.39
C ALA A 274 -4.50 -19.48 12.41
N LEU A 275 -3.71 -19.22 11.35
CA LEU A 275 -2.30 -19.60 11.29
C LEU A 275 -1.47 -18.89 12.37
N ALA A 276 -1.73 -17.60 12.57
CA ALA A 276 -1.07 -16.81 13.61
C ALA A 276 -1.41 -17.31 15.02
N ALA A 277 -2.69 -17.58 15.29
CA ALA A 277 -3.13 -18.13 16.57
C ALA A 277 -2.50 -19.50 16.86
N ARG A 278 -2.40 -20.36 15.84
CA ARG A 278 -1.74 -21.66 15.96
C ARG A 278 -0.25 -21.53 16.28
N ALA A 279 0.47 -20.69 15.55
CA ALA A 279 1.90 -20.45 15.80
C ALA A 279 2.14 -19.89 17.22
N LEU A 280 1.33 -18.93 17.67
CA LEU A 280 1.43 -18.39 19.04
C LEU A 280 1.11 -19.46 20.11
N ALA A 281 0.15 -20.35 19.84
CA ALA A 281 -0.17 -21.45 20.75
C ALA A 281 0.97 -22.47 20.84
N GLU A 282 1.64 -22.80 19.73
CA GLU A 282 2.83 -23.66 19.69
C GLU A 282 4.00 -23.08 20.51
N GLU A 283 4.14 -21.76 20.51
CA GLU A 283 5.18 -21.03 21.26
C GLU A 283 4.81 -20.75 22.73
N GLY A 284 3.55 -20.99 23.12
CA GLY A 284 3.05 -20.67 24.47
C GLY A 284 2.81 -19.16 24.71
N SER A 285 2.67 -18.37 23.65
CA SER A 285 2.60 -16.90 23.65
C SER A 285 1.18 -16.33 23.86
N GLY A 286 0.21 -17.17 24.24
CA GLY A 286 -1.17 -16.75 24.55
C GLY A 286 -2.08 -16.61 23.33
N ARG A 287 -3.25 -15.97 23.53
CA ARG A 287 -4.26 -15.79 22.48
C ARG A 287 -3.96 -14.55 21.66
N ILE A 288 -4.10 -14.64 20.34
CA ILE A 288 -3.97 -13.47 19.47
C ILE A 288 -5.14 -12.50 19.70
N ARG A 289 -4.83 -11.21 19.71
CA ARG A 289 -5.86 -10.15 19.70
C ARG A 289 -6.39 -9.93 18.30
N THR A 290 -7.69 -9.73 18.17
CA THR A 290 -8.34 -9.46 16.88
C THR A 290 -9.30 -8.29 16.93
N PHE A 291 -9.39 -7.57 15.82
CA PHE A 291 -10.31 -6.45 15.64
C PHE A 291 -11.11 -6.59 14.36
N SER A 292 -12.41 -6.33 14.44
CA SER A 292 -13.32 -6.19 13.31
C SER A 292 -13.78 -4.73 13.22
N VAL A 293 -14.33 -4.33 12.08
CA VAL A 293 -14.99 -3.03 11.91
C VAL A 293 -16.47 -3.25 11.63
N ASP A 294 -17.32 -2.43 12.25
CA ASP A 294 -18.74 -2.31 11.93
C ASP A 294 -19.15 -0.83 11.97
N PHE A 295 -20.35 -0.51 11.47
CA PHE A 295 -20.91 0.84 11.53
C PHE A 295 -22.16 0.89 12.41
N THR A 296 -22.36 2.03 13.07
CA THR A 296 -23.54 2.27 13.91
C THR A 296 -24.83 2.13 13.09
N GLY A 297 -25.74 1.23 13.51
CA GLY A 297 -27.01 0.97 12.82
C GLY A 297 -26.88 0.13 11.53
N HIS A 298 -25.69 -0.39 11.21
CA HIS A 298 -25.47 -1.14 9.98
C HIS A 298 -26.29 -2.43 9.89
N ALA A 299 -26.36 -3.21 10.97
CA ALA A 299 -27.18 -4.44 11.00
C ALA A 299 -28.67 -4.19 10.73
N GLU A 300 -29.19 -3.01 11.09
CA GLU A 300 -30.59 -2.63 10.88
C GLU A 300 -30.85 -2.05 9.48
N ARG A 301 -29.81 -1.49 8.84
CA ARG A 301 -29.89 -0.76 7.56
C ARG A 301 -29.22 -1.49 6.39
N PHE A 302 -28.63 -2.66 6.64
CA PHE A 302 -27.90 -3.41 5.61
C PHE A 302 -28.84 -3.86 4.50
N GLU A 303 -28.59 -3.35 3.30
CA GLU A 303 -29.23 -3.85 2.09
C GLU A 303 -28.21 -4.65 1.27
N SER A 304 -28.57 -5.91 1.01
CA SER A 304 -27.78 -6.81 0.16
C SER A 304 -27.73 -6.29 -1.27
N ASN A 305 -26.55 -6.30 -1.87
CA ASN A 305 -26.35 -5.89 -3.27
C ASN A 305 -25.26 -6.73 -3.96
N ALA A 306 -24.99 -6.44 -5.24
CA ALA A 306 -24.04 -7.20 -6.06
C ALA A 306 -22.58 -7.16 -5.56
N VAL A 307 -22.26 -6.24 -4.65
CA VAL A 307 -20.92 -6.05 -4.07
C VAL A 307 -20.86 -6.60 -2.64
N TRP A 308 -21.92 -6.41 -1.83
CA TRP A 308 -22.03 -6.90 -0.46
C TRP A 308 -23.29 -7.77 -0.29
N GLU A 309 -23.11 -9.10 -0.32
CA GLU A 309 -24.24 -10.05 -0.23
C GLU A 309 -24.75 -10.24 1.21
N ALA A 310 -23.86 -10.20 2.20
CA ALA A 310 -24.17 -10.44 3.62
C ALA A 310 -23.24 -9.62 4.56
N PRO A 311 -23.70 -9.26 5.77
CA PRO A 311 -22.87 -8.55 6.75
C PRO A 311 -21.74 -9.45 7.29
N ASP A 312 -20.65 -8.81 7.73
CA ASP A 312 -19.43 -9.51 8.18
C ASP A 312 -19.56 -10.11 9.59
N ALA A 313 -20.31 -9.45 10.48
CA ALA A 313 -20.38 -9.76 11.90
C ALA A 313 -20.68 -11.24 12.26
N PRO A 314 -21.60 -11.96 11.58
CA PRO A 314 -21.85 -13.37 11.88
C PRO A 314 -20.62 -14.26 11.66
N PHE A 315 -19.88 -14.03 10.58
CA PHE A 315 -18.68 -14.80 10.24
C PHE A 315 -17.50 -14.44 11.14
N VAL A 316 -17.39 -13.17 11.56
CA VAL A 316 -16.42 -12.75 12.57
C VAL A 316 -16.65 -13.51 13.87
N LYS A 317 -17.89 -13.57 14.37
CA LYS A 317 -18.21 -14.31 15.61
C LYS A 317 -17.86 -15.79 15.52
N GLU A 318 -18.11 -16.42 14.37
CA GLU A 318 -17.75 -17.81 14.15
C GLU A 318 -16.23 -18.01 14.10
N ALA A 319 -15.50 -17.13 13.42
CA ALA A 319 -14.03 -17.15 13.41
C ALA A 319 -13.45 -16.99 14.82
N VAL A 320 -13.95 -16.03 15.60
CA VAL A 320 -13.53 -15.77 16.98
C VAL A 320 -13.76 -17.00 17.87
N ALA A 321 -14.93 -17.64 17.75
CA ALA A 321 -15.25 -18.84 18.52
C ALA A 321 -14.39 -20.05 18.10
N HIS A 322 -14.17 -20.24 16.80
CA HIS A 322 -13.38 -21.35 16.25
C HIS A 322 -11.89 -21.23 16.57
N ILE A 323 -11.30 -20.06 16.31
CA ILE A 323 -9.86 -19.80 16.47
C ILE A 323 -9.52 -19.54 17.94
N GLY A 324 -10.47 -18.97 18.69
CA GLY A 324 -10.29 -18.64 20.09
C GLY A 324 -9.40 -17.42 20.30
N THR A 325 -9.85 -16.25 19.82
CA THR A 325 -9.09 -14.99 19.90
C THR A 325 -9.57 -14.08 21.04
N ASP A 326 -8.74 -13.10 21.43
CA ASP A 326 -9.16 -11.95 22.25
C ASP A 326 -9.73 -10.86 21.33
N HIS A 327 -11.05 -10.78 21.21
CA HIS A 327 -11.72 -10.02 20.14
C HIS A 327 -12.40 -8.74 20.63
N GLU A 328 -12.28 -7.66 19.86
CA GLU A 328 -12.99 -6.40 20.06
C GLU A 328 -13.61 -5.91 18.73
N ASP A 329 -14.92 -5.65 18.73
CA ASP A 329 -15.61 -5.03 17.60
C ASP A 329 -15.43 -3.49 17.66
N ILE A 330 -14.91 -2.89 16.59
CA ILE A 330 -14.78 -1.44 16.46
C ILE A 330 -16.00 -0.89 15.70
N VAL A 331 -16.90 -0.22 16.42
CA VAL A 331 -18.09 0.39 15.83
C VAL A 331 -17.83 1.86 15.49
N LEU A 332 -17.94 2.19 14.21
CA LEU A 332 -17.71 3.53 13.68
C LEU A 332 -19.02 4.32 13.54
N ASP A 333 -18.93 5.64 13.68
CA ASP A 333 -20.04 6.57 13.40
C ASP A 333 -19.83 7.23 12.03
N ASN A 334 -20.84 7.13 11.16
CA ASN A 334 -20.82 7.76 9.83
C ASN A 334 -20.63 9.27 9.88
N ALA A 335 -21.11 9.94 10.93
CA ALA A 335 -20.92 11.38 11.09
C ALA A 335 -19.43 11.74 11.28
N GLN A 336 -18.64 10.86 11.89
CA GLN A 336 -17.20 11.08 12.09
C GLN A 336 -16.44 11.13 10.76
N LEU A 337 -16.86 10.35 9.76
CA LEU A 337 -16.25 10.32 8.42
C LEU A 337 -16.31 11.68 7.71
N LEU A 338 -17.29 12.51 8.06
CA LEU A 338 -17.50 13.83 7.47
C LEU A 338 -16.78 14.95 8.21
N THR A 339 -16.17 14.67 9.37
CA THR A 339 -15.53 15.72 10.17
C THR A 339 -14.30 16.29 9.47
N PRO A 340 -14.05 17.62 9.55
CA PRO A 340 -12.84 18.22 9.01
C PRO A 340 -11.56 17.58 9.55
N GLU A 341 -11.57 17.11 10.79
CA GLU A 341 -10.44 16.47 11.46
C GLU A 341 -10.08 15.15 10.77
N VAL A 342 -11.06 14.26 10.57
CA VAL A 342 -10.84 12.94 9.91
C VAL A 342 -10.46 13.14 8.45
N ARG A 343 -11.20 13.96 7.71
CA ARG A 343 -10.93 14.20 6.28
C ARG A 343 -9.56 14.86 6.08
N GLY A 344 -9.22 15.84 6.91
CA GLY A 344 -7.91 16.49 6.90
C GLY A 344 -6.78 15.53 7.25
N ALA A 345 -6.96 14.65 8.24
CA ALA A 345 -5.97 13.64 8.61
C ALA A 345 -5.73 12.63 7.49
N VAL A 346 -6.78 12.15 6.81
CA VAL A 346 -6.65 11.21 5.69
C VAL A 346 -6.04 11.88 4.45
N LEU A 347 -6.46 13.10 4.11
CA LEU A 347 -5.85 13.86 3.02
C LEU A 347 -4.36 14.07 3.29
N ARG A 348 -4.01 14.46 4.52
CA ARG A 348 -2.61 14.59 4.93
C ARG A 348 -1.89 13.25 4.95
N ALA A 349 -2.54 12.14 5.29
CA ALA A 349 -1.92 10.81 5.26
C ALA A 349 -1.53 10.43 3.82
N LEU A 350 -2.47 10.54 2.89
CA LEU A 350 -2.32 10.13 1.50
C LEU A 350 -1.48 11.11 0.67
N ASP A 351 -1.40 12.38 1.06
CA ASP A 351 -0.85 13.48 0.24
C ASP A 351 -1.55 13.64 -1.12
N LEU A 352 -2.74 13.05 -1.28
CA LEU A 352 -3.50 12.96 -2.52
C LEU A 352 -5.01 12.93 -2.20
N PRO A 353 -5.88 13.33 -3.15
CA PRO A 353 -7.31 13.12 -3.03
C PRO A 353 -7.64 11.62 -2.84
N THR A 354 -8.67 11.33 -2.04
CA THR A 354 -9.06 9.94 -1.76
C THR A 354 -9.44 9.17 -3.02
N VAL A 355 -9.09 7.89 -3.11
CA VAL A 355 -9.45 7.06 -4.27
C VAL A 355 -10.69 6.24 -4.00
N THR A 356 -10.76 5.64 -2.81
CA THR A 356 -11.86 4.76 -2.39
C THR A 356 -12.87 5.44 -1.47
N GLY A 357 -12.73 6.75 -1.23
CA GLY A 357 -13.74 7.57 -0.57
C GLY A 357 -13.94 7.21 0.89
N ASP A 358 -15.19 7.00 1.31
CA ASP A 358 -15.58 6.64 2.68
C ASP A 358 -14.83 5.44 3.28
N MET A 359 -14.35 4.53 2.43
CA MET A 359 -13.53 3.39 2.85
C MET A 359 -12.19 3.84 3.45
N GLU A 360 -11.57 4.92 2.96
CA GLU A 360 -10.29 5.43 3.48
C GLU A 360 -10.47 6.15 4.83
N TYR A 361 -11.54 6.91 5.00
CA TYR A 361 -11.85 7.56 6.28
C TYR A 361 -12.20 6.55 7.37
N SER A 362 -12.98 5.52 7.04
CA SER A 362 -13.33 4.47 7.99
C SER A 362 -12.13 3.58 8.33
N LEU A 363 -11.25 3.31 7.35
CA LEU A 363 -9.99 2.61 7.60
C LEU A 363 -9.07 3.39 8.55
N TYR A 364 -9.00 4.72 8.41
CA TYR A 364 -8.26 5.58 9.33
C TYR A 364 -8.80 5.48 10.76
N LEU A 365 -10.12 5.56 10.94
CA LEU A 365 -10.74 5.42 12.27
C LEU A 365 -10.54 4.02 12.87
N LEU A 366 -10.64 2.96 12.06
CA LEU A 366 -10.33 1.60 12.48
C LEU A 366 -8.89 1.53 13.00
N PHE A 367 -7.92 2.00 12.22
CA PHE A 367 -6.52 1.96 12.63
C PHE A 367 -6.24 2.84 13.86
N GLN A 368 -6.91 3.99 13.99
CA GLN A 368 -6.82 4.82 15.18
C GLN A 368 -7.27 4.05 16.43
N ALA A 369 -8.39 3.32 16.33
CA ALA A 369 -8.90 2.50 17.42
C ALA A 369 -7.97 1.31 17.76
N VAL A 370 -7.48 0.60 16.72
CA VAL A 370 -6.53 -0.51 16.88
C VAL A 370 -5.23 -0.05 17.54
N ARG A 371 -4.71 1.12 17.11
CA ARG A 371 -3.47 1.70 17.64
C ARG A 371 -3.51 1.91 19.15
N ALA A 372 -4.68 2.17 19.72
CA ALA A 372 -4.84 2.34 21.17
C ALA A 372 -4.49 1.07 21.96
N ARG A 373 -4.43 -0.10 21.30
CA ARG A 373 -4.21 -1.40 21.94
C ARG A 373 -3.00 -2.16 21.39
N SER A 374 -2.66 -1.97 20.12
CA SER A 374 -1.56 -2.67 19.45
C SER A 374 -0.72 -1.72 18.58
N THR A 375 0.58 -2.02 18.44
CA THR A 375 1.48 -1.24 17.57
C THR A 375 1.66 -1.92 16.20
N VAL A 376 1.45 -3.24 16.15
CA VAL A 376 1.56 -4.06 14.94
C VAL A 376 0.25 -4.80 14.69
N ALA A 377 -0.16 -4.89 13.42
CA ALA A 377 -1.30 -5.67 12.97
C ALA A 377 -0.92 -6.56 11.78
N LEU A 378 -1.44 -7.79 11.74
CA LEU A 378 -1.46 -8.62 10.53
C LEU A 378 -2.74 -8.31 9.71
N SER A 379 -2.62 -8.28 8.39
CA SER A 379 -3.74 -8.09 7.46
C SER A 379 -3.79 -9.18 6.39
N GLY A 380 -5.00 -9.55 5.97
CA GLY A 380 -5.24 -10.48 4.85
C GLY A 380 -5.19 -9.83 3.46
N GLU A 381 -4.77 -8.56 3.35
CA GLU A 381 -4.58 -7.89 2.06
C GLU A 381 -3.59 -8.63 1.14
N SER A 382 -3.69 -8.40 -0.18
CA SER A 382 -2.95 -9.06 -1.26
C SER A 382 -3.41 -10.49 -1.61
N ALA A 383 -4.30 -11.11 -0.82
CA ALA A 383 -4.80 -12.45 -1.12
C ALA A 383 -5.64 -12.51 -2.41
N ASP A 384 -6.49 -11.50 -2.65
CA ASP A 384 -7.37 -11.49 -3.81
C ASP A 384 -6.61 -11.28 -5.12
N GLU A 385 -5.57 -10.45 -5.12
CA GLU A 385 -4.69 -10.25 -6.28
C GLU A 385 -3.91 -11.50 -6.61
N LEU A 386 -3.49 -12.24 -5.58
CA LEU A 386 -2.65 -13.40 -5.72
C LEU A 386 -3.43 -14.66 -6.13
N PHE A 387 -4.56 -14.92 -5.46
CA PHE A 387 -5.38 -16.12 -5.65
C PHE A 387 -6.61 -15.91 -6.55
N GLY A 388 -6.78 -14.72 -7.13
CA GLY A 388 -7.89 -14.43 -8.05
C GLY A 388 -9.24 -14.31 -7.34
N GLY A 389 -9.31 -13.51 -6.28
CA GLY A 389 -10.49 -13.36 -5.42
C GLY A 389 -11.54 -12.35 -5.88
N TYR A 390 -11.18 -11.44 -6.79
CA TYR A 390 -12.13 -10.45 -7.31
C TYR A 390 -13.05 -11.01 -8.38
N SER A 391 -14.29 -10.52 -8.43
CA SER A 391 -15.28 -10.93 -9.44
C SER A 391 -14.81 -10.73 -10.88
N HIS A 392 -14.00 -9.71 -11.15
CA HIS A 392 -13.45 -9.44 -12.48
C HIS A 392 -12.34 -10.40 -12.93
N PHE A 393 -11.88 -11.33 -12.08
CA PHE A 393 -11.11 -12.50 -12.53
C PHE A 393 -12.01 -13.58 -13.18
N HIS A 394 -13.31 -13.57 -12.86
CA HIS A 394 -14.26 -14.63 -13.22
C HIS A 394 -15.35 -14.15 -14.19
N ASP A 395 -15.51 -12.83 -14.35
CA ASP A 395 -16.43 -12.23 -15.32
C ASP A 395 -15.84 -12.32 -16.75
N PRO A 396 -16.47 -13.04 -17.69
CA PRO A 396 -15.98 -13.16 -19.06
C PRO A 396 -15.82 -11.82 -19.80
N GLU A 397 -16.64 -10.80 -19.47
CA GLU A 397 -16.51 -9.46 -20.05
C GLU A 397 -15.24 -8.78 -19.55
N ALA A 398 -14.95 -8.87 -18.24
CA ALA A 398 -13.72 -8.29 -17.68
C ALA A 398 -12.49 -9.00 -18.24
N VAL A 399 -12.51 -10.34 -18.26
CA VAL A 399 -11.42 -11.18 -18.75
C VAL A 399 -11.14 -10.89 -20.22
N SER A 400 -12.14 -10.69 -21.06
CA SER A 400 -11.93 -10.40 -22.50
C SER A 400 -11.69 -8.93 -22.84
N SER A 401 -11.77 -8.01 -21.86
CA SER A 401 -11.67 -6.57 -22.11
C SER A 401 -10.26 -6.11 -22.50
N ALA A 402 -10.16 -5.10 -23.36
CA ALA A 402 -8.90 -4.45 -23.75
C ALA A 402 -8.54 -3.27 -22.83
N THR A 403 -8.80 -3.41 -21.53
CA THR A 403 -8.47 -2.40 -20.51
C THR A 403 -8.16 -3.09 -19.17
N PHE A 404 -7.85 -2.31 -18.13
CA PHE A 404 -7.61 -2.86 -16.80
C PHE A 404 -8.88 -3.54 -16.25
N PRO A 405 -8.77 -4.75 -15.65
CA PRO A 405 -9.93 -5.52 -15.20
C PRO A 405 -10.85 -4.79 -14.22
N TRP A 406 -10.29 -3.96 -13.32
CA TRP A 406 -11.05 -3.16 -12.34
C TRP A 406 -11.78 -1.95 -12.96
N HIS A 407 -11.56 -1.63 -14.24
CA HIS A 407 -12.33 -0.58 -14.92
C HIS A 407 -13.74 -1.02 -15.30
N LEU A 408 -14.00 -2.32 -15.43
CA LEU A 408 -15.37 -2.80 -15.67
C LEU A 408 -16.30 -2.53 -14.49
N PRO A 409 -15.98 -2.92 -13.24
CA PRO A 409 -16.81 -2.54 -12.09
C PRO A 409 -16.88 -1.01 -11.92
N TYR A 410 -15.79 -0.28 -12.22
CA TYR A 410 -15.81 1.19 -12.21
C TYR A 410 -16.86 1.79 -13.16
N ARG A 411 -16.94 1.26 -14.39
CA ARG A 411 -17.94 1.67 -15.37
C ARG A 411 -19.35 1.29 -14.92
N ARG A 412 -19.56 0.04 -14.50
CA ARG A 412 -20.89 -0.47 -14.12
C ARG A 412 -21.49 0.24 -12.91
N ALA A 413 -20.65 0.72 -11.98
CA ALA A 413 -21.09 1.50 -10.83
C ALA A 413 -21.27 3.01 -11.12
N GLY A 414 -21.03 3.46 -12.36
CA GLY A 414 -21.32 4.82 -12.81
C GLY A 414 -20.25 5.88 -12.47
N GLY A 415 -19.11 5.49 -11.90
CA GLY A 415 -18.02 6.42 -11.62
C GLY A 415 -17.39 7.01 -12.89
N GLN A 416 -17.26 6.20 -13.94
CA GLN A 416 -16.78 6.66 -15.25
C GLN A 416 -17.70 7.73 -15.86
N ASP A 417 -19.03 7.54 -15.74
CA ASP A 417 -20.02 8.48 -16.26
C ASP A 417 -20.08 9.76 -15.43
N ALA A 418 -19.85 9.67 -14.12
CA ALA A 418 -19.73 10.84 -13.27
C ALA A 418 -18.52 11.72 -13.66
N LEU A 419 -17.36 11.12 -13.99
CA LEU A 419 -16.20 11.87 -14.50
C LEU A 419 -16.45 12.50 -15.88
N ARG A 420 -17.23 11.84 -16.75
CA ARG A 420 -17.67 12.47 -18.02
C ARG A 420 -18.60 13.64 -17.78
N THR A 421 -19.53 13.47 -16.85
CA THR A 421 -20.51 14.49 -16.49
C THR A 421 -19.79 15.77 -16.03
N THR A 422 -18.69 15.66 -15.29
CA THR A 422 -17.89 16.83 -14.85
C THR A 422 -16.97 17.40 -15.93
N GLY A 423 -16.89 16.80 -17.12
CA GLY A 423 -15.97 17.18 -18.19
C GLY A 423 -14.51 16.76 -17.96
N LEU A 424 -14.16 16.20 -16.79
CA LEU A 424 -12.79 15.77 -16.48
C LEU A 424 -12.30 14.65 -17.39
N TRP A 425 -13.21 13.73 -17.75
CA TRP A 425 -12.85 12.59 -18.61
C TRP A 425 -12.26 13.03 -19.95
N ASP A 426 -12.93 13.97 -20.62
CA ASP A 426 -12.53 14.44 -21.94
C ASP A 426 -11.40 15.46 -21.84
N ARG A 427 -11.43 16.35 -20.83
CA ARG A 427 -10.37 17.35 -20.60
C ARG A 427 -9.00 16.72 -20.35
N LEU A 428 -8.97 15.59 -19.65
CA LEU A 428 -7.73 14.87 -19.34
C LEU A 428 -7.41 13.77 -20.35
N ASP A 429 -8.22 13.58 -21.40
CA ASP A 429 -8.12 12.46 -22.34
C ASP A 429 -7.88 11.11 -21.63
N LEU A 430 -8.69 10.83 -20.58
CA LEU A 430 -8.50 9.65 -19.74
C LEU A 430 -8.62 8.36 -20.56
N GLY A 431 -9.42 8.37 -21.62
CA GLY A 431 -9.58 7.22 -22.52
C GLY A 431 -8.27 6.81 -23.18
N ALA A 432 -7.58 7.75 -23.84
CA ALA A 432 -6.31 7.46 -24.50
C ALA A 432 -5.20 7.15 -23.49
N TYR A 433 -5.17 7.87 -22.36
CA TYR A 433 -4.19 7.62 -21.31
C TYR A 433 -4.30 6.21 -20.72
N ILE A 434 -5.52 5.78 -20.38
CA ILE A 434 -5.78 4.43 -19.85
C ILE A 434 -5.38 3.36 -20.87
N ASP A 435 -5.72 3.54 -22.15
CA ASP A 435 -5.36 2.60 -23.22
C ASP A 435 -3.83 2.49 -23.38
N GLN A 436 -3.12 3.62 -23.36
CA GLN A 436 -1.66 3.65 -23.39
C GLN A 436 -1.05 2.91 -22.19
N ARG A 437 -1.44 3.28 -20.96
CA ARG A 437 -0.90 2.65 -19.73
C ARG A 437 -1.21 1.16 -19.66
N TYR A 438 -2.37 0.74 -20.17
CA TYR A 438 -2.74 -0.67 -20.27
C TYR A 438 -1.81 -1.45 -21.21
N LYS A 439 -1.55 -0.92 -22.42
CA LYS A 439 -0.64 -1.55 -23.39
C LYS A 439 0.79 -1.65 -22.87
N GLU A 440 1.28 -0.58 -22.22
CA GLU A 440 2.58 -0.59 -21.56
C GLU A 440 2.64 -1.64 -20.45
N ALA A 441 1.61 -1.74 -19.61
CA ALA A 441 1.55 -2.75 -18.55
C ALA A 441 1.50 -4.19 -19.08
N LEU A 442 0.85 -4.43 -20.22
CA LEU A 442 0.86 -5.73 -20.89
C LEU A 442 2.22 -6.08 -21.49
N SER A 443 2.98 -5.09 -21.96
CA SER A 443 4.33 -5.33 -22.50
C SER A 443 5.34 -5.80 -21.45
N ASP A 444 5.06 -5.55 -20.17
CA ASP A 444 5.85 -6.02 -19.03
C ASP A 444 5.52 -7.48 -18.62
N VAL A 445 4.49 -8.12 -19.18
CA VAL A 445 4.05 -9.47 -18.78
C VAL A 445 5.04 -10.53 -19.31
N PRO A 446 5.65 -11.35 -18.44
CA PRO A 446 6.52 -12.43 -18.90
C PRO A 446 5.70 -13.55 -19.56
N ALA A 447 5.93 -13.81 -20.85
CA ALA A 447 5.26 -14.89 -21.56
C ALA A 447 5.74 -16.28 -21.12
N LEU A 448 4.84 -17.27 -21.10
CA LEU A 448 5.21 -18.69 -20.92
C LEU A 448 4.97 -19.48 -22.21
N PRO A 449 6.03 -19.92 -22.91
CA PRO A 449 5.87 -20.70 -24.14
C PRO A 449 5.08 -21.99 -23.92
N GLY A 450 4.10 -22.25 -24.78
CA GLY A 450 3.30 -23.49 -24.77
C GLY A 450 2.05 -23.46 -23.90
N GLU A 451 1.75 -22.34 -23.22
CA GLU A 451 0.50 -22.20 -22.46
C GLU A 451 -0.72 -22.00 -23.40
N SER A 452 -1.91 -22.37 -22.91
CA SER A 452 -3.15 -22.14 -23.66
C SER A 452 -3.49 -20.65 -23.71
N ALA A 453 -4.32 -20.22 -24.66
CA ALA A 453 -4.76 -18.83 -24.73
C ALA A 453 -5.47 -18.36 -23.44
N GLN A 454 -6.18 -19.26 -22.76
CA GLN A 454 -6.83 -18.96 -21.49
C GLN A 454 -5.80 -18.76 -20.37
N GLU A 455 -4.80 -19.64 -20.26
CA GLU A 455 -3.73 -19.54 -19.25
C GLU A 455 -2.89 -18.28 -19.45
N ALA A 456 -2.50 -17.98 -20.70
CA ALA A 456 -1.82 -16.72 -21.05
C ALA A 456 -2.65 -15.50 -20.63
N ARG A 457 -3.96 -15.51 -20.90
CA ARG A 457 -4.81 -14.38 -20.55
C ARG A 457 -4.94 -14.21 -19.02
N MET A 458 -5.07 -15.31 -18.28
CA MET A 458 -5.15 -15.22 -16.81
C MET A 458 -3.81 -14.81 -16.20
N ARG A 459 -2.69 -15.18 -16.81
CA ARG A 459 -1.36 -14.68 -16.45
C ARG A 459 -1.25 -13.16 -16.62
N GLU A 460 -1.69 -12.61 -17.75
CA GLU A 460 -1.74 -11.16 -17.97
C GLU A 460 -2.55 -10.48 -16.85
N ILE A 461 -3.76 -10.97 -16.58
CA ILE A 461 -4.65 -10.42 -15.56
C ILE A 461 -4.01 -10.49 -14.17
N SER A 462 -3.44 -11.63 -13.78
CA SER A 462 -2.73 -11.79 -12.50
C SER A 462 -1.53 -10.85 -12.41
N HIS A 463 -0.75 -10.70 -13.48
CA HIS A 463 0.39 -9.78 -13.51
C HIS A 463 -0.05 -8.32 -13.31
N LEU A 464 -1.13 -7.89 -13.97
CA LEU A 464 -1.68 -6.55 -13.79
C LEU A 464 -2.10 -6.30 -12.33
N HIS A 465 -2.72 -7.27 -11.67
CA HIS A 465 -3.08 -7.14 -10.25
C HIS A 465 -1.85 -7.03 -9.34
N LEU A 466 -0.87 -7.90 -9.55
CA LEU A 466 0.34 -7.96 -8.72
C LEU A 466 1.32 -6.81 -8.96
N THR A 467 1.20 -6.07 -10.07
CA THR A 467 2.14 -4.99 -10.42
C THR A 467 1.50 -3.60 -10.54
N ARG A 468 0.17 -3.50 -10.46
CA ARG A 468 -0.58 -2.23 -10.48
C ARG A 468 -1.53 -2.15 -9.29
N PHE A 469 -2.58 -2.98 -9.28
CA PHE A 469 -3.68 -2.87 -8.32
C PHE A 469 -3.25 -3.06 -6.86
N VAL A 470 -2.42 -4.08 -6.58
CA VAL A 470 -1.94 -4.34 -5.22
C VAL A 470 -1.12 -3.18 -4.66
N ASN A 471 -0.31 -2.51 -5.50
CA ASN A 471 0.54 -1.40 -5.06
C ASN A 471 -0.29 -0.23 -4.52
N PHE A 472 -1.41 0.08 -5.18
CA PHE A 472 -2.34 1.10 -4.70
C PHE A 472 -2.91 0.73 -3.32
N LEU A 473 -3.34 -0.52 -3.13
CA LEU A 473 -3.90 -0.95 -1.85
C LEU A 473 -2.86 -0.92 -0.73
N LEU A 474 -1.64 -1.38 -1.03
CA LEU A 474 -0.53 -1.40 -0.09
C LEU A 474 -0.10 0.01 0.31
N ASP A 475 0.03 0.94 -0.63
CA ASP A 475 0.36 2.34 -0.36
C ASP A 475 -0.74 3.03 0.46
N ARG A 476 -2.01 2.86 0.07
CA ARG A 476 -3.18 3.37 0.81
C ARG A 476 -3.19 2.87 2.25
N LYS A 477 -3.07 1.55 2.45
CA LYS A 477 -3.05 0.93 3.77
C LYS A 477 -1.87 1.45 4.59
N ASP A 478 -0.67 1.46 4.03
CA ASP A 478 0.53 1.91 4.73
C ASP A 478 0.41 3.39 5.14
N ARG A 479 0.06 4.30 4.23
CA ARG A 479 -0.07 5.74 4.58
C ARG A 479 -1.12 5.99 5.64
N ILE A 480 -2.29 5.35 5.53
CA ILE A 480 -3.39 5.53 6.49
C ILE A 480 -3.07 4.90 7.84
N SER A 481 -2.49 3.69 7.88
CA SER A 481 -2.10 3.07 9.16
C SER A 481 -0.96 3.83 9.82
N MET A 482 -0.03 4.34 9.02
CA MET A 482 1.10 5.08 9.54
C MET A 482 0.76 6.51 9.94
N ALA A 483 -0.36 7.09 9.48
CA ALA A 483 -0.88 8.35 10.00
C ALA A 483 -1.23 8.30 11.51
N VAL A 484 -1.44 7.09 12.04
CA VAL A 484 -1.66 6.84 13.47
C VAL A 484 -0.53 6.04 14.11
N GLY A 485 0.59 5.79 13.41
CA GLY A 485 1.70 5.01 13.95
C GLY A 485 1.38 3.53 14.18
N LEU A 486 0.55 2.92 13.33
CA LEU A 486 0.23 1.50 13.32
C LEU A 486 0.95 0.79 12.16
N GLU A 487 1.81 -0.18 12.47
CA GLU A 487 2.43 -1.03 11.46
C GLU A 487 1.48 -2.15 11.01
N VAL A 488 1.22 -2.25 9.72
CA VAL A 488 0.41 -3.36 9.17
C VAL A 488 1.23 -4.25 8.25
N ARG A 489 1.45 -5.49 8.69
CA ARG A 489 2.15 -6.56 7.97
C ARG A 489 1.18 -7.34 7.08
N VAL A 490 1.68 -7.82 5.94
CA VAL A 490 0.87 -8.45 4.87
C VAL A 490 1.50 -9.78 4.46
N PRO A 491 1.14 -10.89 5.14
CA PRO A 491 1.70 -12.21 4.84
C PRO A 491 1.58 -12.62 3.37
N PHE A 492 0.49 -12.29 2.69
CA PHE A 492 0.32 -12.65 1.28
C PHE A 492 1.29 -11.94 0.32
N CYS A 493 2.04 -10.93 0.77
CA CYS A 493 3.09 -10.28 -0.02
C CYS A 493 4.48 -10.96 0.10
N ASP A 494 4.62 -12.08 0.82
CA ASP A 494 5.89 -12.82 0.80
C ASP A 494 6.20 -13.27 -0.63
N HIS A 495 7.34 -12.81 -1.15
CA HIS A 495 7.72 -13.05 -2.53
C HIS A 495 7.78 -14.53 -2.91
N ARG A 496 8.08 -15.44 -1.98
CA ARG A 496 8.11 -16.88 -2.24
C ARG A 496 6.71 -17.40 -2.55
N LEU A 497 5.70 -16.92 -1.81
CA LEU A 497 4.31 -17.23 -2.06
C LEU A 497 3.84 -16.61 -3.38
N VAL A 498 4.20 -15.36 -3.60
CA VAL A 498 3.83 -14.61 -4.82
C VAL A 498 4.39 -15.30 -6.07
N GLU A 499 5.67 -15.65 -6.07
CA GLU A 499 6.35 -16.33 -7.19
C GLU A 499 5.76 -17.72 -7.48
N TYR A 500 5.47 -18.49 -6.42
CA TYR A 500 4.90 -19.82 -6.56
C TYR A 500 3.48 -19.76 -7.13
N VAL A 501 2.61 -18.96 -6.51
CA VAL A 501 1.21 -18.85 -6.93
C VAL A 501 1.07 -18.13 -8.27
N PHE A 502 1.93 -17.17 -8.61
CA PHE A 502 1.94 -16.56 -9.95
C PHE A 502 2.16 -17.61 -11.06
N ASN A 503 2.99 -18.62 -10.80
CA ASN A 503 3.29 -19.68 -11.75
C ASN A 503 2.30 -20.86 -11.73
N THR A 504 1.50 -21.00 -10.68
CA THR A 504 0.43 -22.00 -10.63
C THR A 504 -0.60 -21.79 -11.75
N PRO A 505 -0.99 -22.83 -12.53
CA PRO A 505 -2.00 -22.72 -13.58
C PRO A 505 -3.33 -22.20 -13.05
N TRP A 506 -4.03 -21.39 -13.84
CA TRP A 506 -5.35 -20.87 -13.49
C TRP A 506 -6.33 -21.98 -13.17
N ALA A 507 -6.30 -23.07 -13.94
CA ALA A 507 -7.13 -24.26 -13.69
C ALA A 507 -6.93 -24.85 -12.27
N MET A 508 -5.74 -24.75 -11.68
CA MET A 508 -5.50 -25.17 -10.29
C MET A 508 -5.95 -24.11 -9.27
N LYS A 509 -5.92 -22.82 -9.60
CA LYS A 509 -6.42 -21.76 -8.71
C LYS A 509 -7.94 -21.80 -8.53
N THR A 510 -8.64 -22.32 -9.54
CA THR A 510 -10.11 -22.42 -9.60
C THR A 510 -10.59 -23.84 -9.90
N PHE A 511 -9.94 -24.87 -9.35
CA PHE A 511 -10.15 -26.28 -9.73
C PHE A 511 -11.59 -26.79 -9.54
N ASP A 512 -12.37 -26.14 -8.69
CA ASP A 512 -13.78 -26.45 -8.43
C ASP A 512 -14.74 -25.32 -8.87
N GLY A 513 -14.25 -24.42 -9.72
CA GLY A 513 -15.01 -23.31 -10.29
C GLY A 513 -15.29 -22.15 -9.34
N ARG A 514 -14.65 -22.12 -8.16
CA ARG A 514 -14.78 -21.03 -7.18
C ARG A 514 -13.57 -20.09 -7.23
N GLU A 515 -13.75 -18.89 -6.69
CA GLU A 515 -12.63 -18.00 -6.42
C GLU A 515 -11.79 -18.54 -5.27
N LYS A 516 -10.46 -18.38 -5.40
CA LYS A 516 -9.49 -18.74 -4.37
C LYS A 516 -9.56 -20.21 -3.92
N SER A 517 -9.94 -21.15 -4.80
CA SER A 517 -10.04 -22.58 -4.47
C SER A 517 -8.74 -23.11 -3.89
N LEU A 518 -7.60 -22.68 -4.42
CA LEU A 518 -6.28 -23.04 -3.92
C LEU A 518 -6.05 -22.59 -2.47
N LEU A 519 -6.39 -21.34 -2.13
CA LEU A 519 -6.28 -20.84 -0.75
C LEU A 519 -7.26 -21.54 0.18
N ARG A 520 -8.50 -21.78 -0.26
CA ARG A 520 -9.50 -22.54 0.50
C ARG A 520 -8.98 -23.93 0.84
N ALA A 521 -8.45 -24.65 -0.15
CA ALA A 521 -7.90 -25.99 0.04
C ALA A 521 -6.70 -25.99 1.02
N ALA A 522 -5.83 -24.98 0.93
CA ALA A 522 -4.65 -24.84 1.79
C ALA A 522 -4.98 -24.47 3.25
N THR A 523 -6.18 -23.97 3.54
CA THR A 523 -6.53 -23.40 4.86
C THR A 523 -7.81 -23.96 5.48
N GLN A 524 -8.52 -24.86 4.80
CA GLN A 524 -9.79 -25.42 5.26
C GLN A 524 -9.71 -26.18 6.60
N ASP A 525 -8.54 -26.70 6.96
CA ASP A 525 -8.31 -27.42 8.22
C ASP A 525 -8.29 -26.51 9.45
N VAL A 526 -8.05 -25.21 9.27
CA VAL A 526 -7.96 -24.22 10.36
C VAL A 526 -9.13 -23.24 10.40
N LEU A 527 -10.14 -23.44 9.55
CA LEU A 527 -11.26 -22.53 9.40
C LEU A 527 -12.60 -23.26 9.55
N PRO A 528 -13.64 -22.60 10.09
CA PRO A 528 -14.97 -23.16 10.05
C PRO A 528 -15.50 -23.21 8.60
N ARG A 529 -16.31 -24.23 8.32
CA ARG A 529 -16.84 -24.50 6.97
C ARG A 529 -17.55 -23.30 6.35
N SER A 530 -18.31 -22.54 7.12
CA SER A 530 -19.04 -21.36 6.65
C SER A 530 -18.11 -20.30 6.05
N ILE A 531 -16.90 -20.12 6.61
CA ILE A 531 -15.88 -19.17 6.13
C ILE A 531 -15.16 -19.75 4.92
N VAL A 532 -14.85 -21.05 4.95
CA VAL A 532 -14.25 -21.77 3.81
C VAL A 532 -15.17 -21.76 2.58
N GLU A 533 -16.48 -21.65 2.76
CA GLU A 533 -17.47 -21.58 1.68
C GLU A 533 -17.93 -20.14 1.38
N ARG A 534 -17.55 -19.16 2.20
CA ARG A 534 -17.99 -17.76 2.06
C ARG A 534 -17.42 -17.14 0.79
N LYS A 535 -18.28 -16.51 -0.02
CA LYS A 535 -17.87 -15.68 -1.15
C LYS A 535 -17.12 -14.43 -0.71
N LYS A 536 -16.30 -13.87 -1.60
CA LYS A 536 -15.61 -12.59 -1.34
C LYS A 536 -16.59 -11.45 -1.03
N SER A 537 -16.39 -10.79 0.11
CA SER A 537 -17.01 -9.52 0.49
C SER A 537 -15.94 -8.42 0.56
N PRO A 538 -16.05 -7.29 -0.15
CA PRO A 538 -15.12 -6.15 -0.02
C PRO A 538 -15.19 -5.48 1.36
N TYR A 539 -14.18 -4.69 1.70
CA TYR A 539 -14.19 -3.90 2.93
C TYR A 539 -15.49 -3.04 2.99
N PRO A 540 -16.11 -2.88 4.17
CA PRO A 540 -17.41 -2.21 4.27
C PRO A 540 -17.38 -0.76 3.79
N SER A 541 -18.50 -0.31 3.25
CA SER A 541 -18.73 1.08 2.85
C SER A 541 -20.06 1.55 3.40
N THR A 542 -20.17 2.83 3.75
CA THR A 542 -21.39 3.38 4.33
C THR A 542 -22.55 3.35 3.34
N GLN A 543 -23.70 2.85 3.79
CA GLN A 543 -24.98 2.91 3.09
C GLN A 543 -25.90 4.01 3.66
N ASP A 544 -25.38 4.88 4.55
CA ASP A 544 -26.18 5.93 5.16
C ASP A 544 -26.48 7.07 4.17
N VAL A 545 -27.76 7.28 3.87
CA VAL A 545 -28.23 8.34 2.96
C VAL A 545 -27.85 9.74 3.46
N GLN A 546 -27.72 9.94 4.78
CA GLN A 546 -27.30 11.23 5.35
C GLN A 546 -25.85 11.57 4.97
N TYR A 547 -25.01 10.56 4.78
CA TYR A 547 -23.65 10.75 4.28
C TYR A 547 -23.68 11.33 2.86
N GLU A 548 -24.51 10.76 1.96
CA GLU A 548 -24.68 11.29 0.60
C GLU A 548 -25.23 12.73 0.59
N ILE A 549 -26.23 13.02 1.42
CA ILE A 549 -26.81 14.37 1.54
C ILE A 549 -25.72 15.37 1.94
N SER A 550 -24.90 15.03 2.94
CA SER A 550 -23.81 15.88 3.41
C SER A 550 -22.73 16.14 2.35
N LEU A 551 -22.44 15.14 1.50
CA LEU A 551 -21.53 15.31 0.36
C LEU A 551 -22.12 16.27 -0.69
N ARG A 552 -23.42 16.15 -0.98
CA ARG A 552 -24.12 17.05 -1.92
C ARG A 552 -24.13 18.50 -1.43
N ASP A 553 -24.31 18.71 -0.13
CA ASP A 553 -24.24 20.06 0.47
C ASP A 553 -22.85 20.67 0.29
N ARG A 554 -21.79 19.87 0.50
CA ARG A 554 -20.40 20.30 0.28
C ARG A 554 -20.11 20.62 -1.18
N ILE A 555 -20.57 19.79 -2.12
CA ILE A 555 -20.46 20.07 -3.55
C ILE A 555 -21.21 21.34 -3.94
N THR A 556 -22.40 21.57 -3.37
CA THR A 556 -23.18 22.80 -3.58
C THR A 556 -22.43 24.03 -3.09
N ALA A 557 -21.78 23.93 -1.92
CA ALA A 557 -20.92 24.99 -1.39
C ALA A 557 -19.72 25.27 -2.30
N LEU A 558 -19.04 24.22 -2.81
CA LEU A 558 -17.96 24.37 -3.78
C LEU A 558 -18.44 25.06 -5.07
N ALA A 559 -19.58 24.65 -5.61
CA ALA A 559 -20.17 25.20 -6.83
C ALA A 559 -20.57 26.69 -6.71
N SER A 560 -20.83 27.15 -5.49
CA SER A 560 -21.29 28.52 -5.20
C SER A 560 -20.17 29.43 -4.69
N GLY A 561 -19.01 28.87 -4.36
CA GLY A 561 -17.86 29.59 -3.80
C GLY A 561 -16.75 29.85 -4.82
N ASP A 562 -15.62 30.37 -4.31
CA ASP A 562 -14.39 30.56 -5.07
C ASP A 562 -13.49 29.32 -4.91
N SER A 563 -13.88 28.22 -5.57
CA SER A 563 -13.21 26.91 -5.49
C SER A 563 -12.26 26.68 -6.67
N PRO A 564 -10.96 26.40 -6.44
CA PRO A 564 -10.01 26.09 -7.52
C PRO A 564 -10.39 24.82 -8.29
N VAL A 565 -11.25 23.94 -7.75
CA VAL A 565 -11.72 22.77 -8.51
C VAL A 565 -12.58 23.17 -9.71
N LEU A 566 -13.23 24.35 -9.67
CA LEU A 566 -14.08 24.86 -10.74
C LEU A 566 -13.29 25.23 -12.00
N ASP A 567 -11.98 25.43 -11.89
CA ASP A 567 -11.10 25.63 -13.05
C ASP A 567 -10.90 24.33 -13.86
N LEU A 568 -11.18 23.18 -13.26
CA LEU A 568 -10.96 21.84 -13.82
C LEU A 568 -12.25 21.18 -14.30
N VAL A 569 -13.39 21.46 -13.66
CA VAL A 569 -14.68 20.82 -13.94
C VAL A 569 -15.68 21.74 -14.66
N ASP A 570 -16.62 21.18 -15.43
CA ASP A 570 -17.75 21.92 -15.98
C ASP A 570 -18.78 22.23 -14.86
N PRO A 571 -19.10 23.52 -14.58
CA PRO A 571 -20.12 23.90 -13.61
C PRO A 571 -21.51 23.32 -13.90
N LYS A 572 -21.87 23.11 -15.17
CA LYS A 572 -23.14 22.45 -15.54
C LYS A 572 -23.11 20.97 -15.16
N GLY A 573 -21.98 20.33 -15.40
CA GLY A 573 -21.71 18.95 -15.00
C GLY A 573 -21.86 18.74 -13.50
N LEU A 574 -21.31 19.66 -12.70
CA LEU A 574 -21.43 19.61 -11.24
C LEU A 574 -22.88 19.69 -10.77
N ARG A 575 -23.71 20.54 -11.41
CA ARG A 575 -25.16 20.58 -11.15
C ARG A 575 -25.85 19.28 -11.55
N SER A 576 -25.52 18.71 -12.70
CA SER A 576 -26.10 17.44 -13.15
C SER A 576 -25.77 16.27 -12.22
N LEU A 577 -24.62 16.27 -11.53
CA LEU A 577 -24.33 15.30 -10.47
C LEU A 577 -25.27 15.45 -9.27
N LEU A 578 -25.61 16.70 -8.89
CA LEU A 578 -26.51 17.03 -7.79
C LEU A 578 -27.98 16.77 -8.13
N ASP A 579 -28.39 16.91 -9.39
CA ASP A 579 -29.77 16.74 -9.85
C ASP A 579 -30.25 15.27 -9.81
N ARG A 580 -29.32 14.30 -9.71
CA ARG A 580 -29.69 12.89 -9.54
C ARG A 580 -30.44 12.68 -8.23
N PRO A 581 -31.44 11.78 -8.13
CA PRO A 581 -32.16 11.52 -6.88
C PRO A 581 -31.21 11.12 -5.74
N VAL A 582 -31.47 11.60 -4.52
CA VAL A 582 -30.75 11.14 -3.32
C VAL A 582 -30.96 9.63 -3.14
N GLY A 583 -29.88 8.89 -2.83
CA GLY A 583 -29.90 7.43 -2.77
C GLY A 583 -29.65 6.76 -4.13
N SER A 584 -29.50 7.53 -5.22
CA SER A 584 -29.14 6.97 -6.54
C SER A 584 -27.72 6.40 -6.58
N TYR A 585 -26.88 6.74 -5.60
CA TYR A 585 -25.58 6.12 -5.38
C TYR A 585 -25.69 5.06 -4.27
N SER A 586 -26.54 4.06 -4.50
CA SER A 586 -26.84 2.97 -3.55
C SER A 586 -25.62 2.13 -3.15
N ILE A 587 -24.51 2.26 -3.88
CA ILE A 587 -23.26 1.55 -3.66
C ILE A 587 -22.16 2.59 -3.41
N GLY A 588 -21.55 2.51 -2.23
CA GLY A 588 -20.33 3.24 -1.91
C GLY A 588 -19.05 2.61 -2.44
N GLY A 589 -17.89 3.13 -2.04
CA GLY A 589 -16.59 2.61 -2.49
C GLY A 589 -16.10 3.16 -3.84
N PRO A 590 -14.93 2.69 -4.34
CA PRO A 590 -14.14 3.38 -5.38
C PRO A 590 -14.83 3.54 -6.73
N TYR A 591 -15.93 2.83 -6.94
CA TYR A 591 -16.47 2.63 -8.27
C TYR A 591 -17.65 3.55 -8.63
N SER A 592 -18.28 4.20 -7.64
CA SER A 592 -19.54 4.90 -7.86
C SER A 592 -19.39 6.39 -8.15
N GLY A 593 -20.47 7.02 -8.62
CA GLY A 593 -20.51 8.48 -8.76
C GLY A 593 -20.40 9.23 -7.41
N ARG A 594 -20.70 8.57 -6.28
CA ARG A 594 -20.45 9.13 -4.94
C ARG A 594 -18.96 9.33 -4.68
N ALA A 595 -18.12 8.36 -5.05
CA ALA A 595 -16.66 8.48 -4.93
C ALA A 595 -16.10 9.63 -5.77
N VAL A 596 -16.74 9.99 -6.90
CA VAL A 596 -16.35 11.17 -7.68
C VAL A 596 -16.64 12.47 -6.92
N MET A 597 -17.79 12.58 -6.22
CA MET A 597 -18.07 13.74 -5.37
C MET A 597 -17.05 13.86 -4.23
N GLU A 598 -16.71 12.75 -3.57
CA GLU A 598 -15.69 12.73 -2.51
C GLU A 598 -14.32 13.18 -3.04
N ARG A 599 -13.90 12.65 -4.18
CA ARG A 599 -12.66 13.04 -4.87
C ARG A 599 -12.61 14.54 -5.17
N LEU A 600 -13.71 15.14 -5.64
CA LEU A 600 -13.75 16.58 -5.94
C LEU A 600 -13.63 17.44 -4.67
N ILE A 601 -14.26 17.02 -3.57
CA ILE A 601 -14.13 17.71 -2.27
C ILE A 601 -12.70 17.65 -1.78
N ASP A 602 -12.06 16.49 -1.87
CA ASP A 602 -10.67 16.33 -1.44
C ASP A 602 -9.69 17.01 -2.38
N LEU A 603 -9.99 17.06 -3.69
CA LEU A 603 -9.20 17.78 -4.68
C LEU A 603 -9.14 19.28 -4.35
N ASP A 604 -10.27 19.92 -4.00
CA ASP A 604 -10.29 21.32 -3.55
C ASP A 604 -9.41 21.51 -2.31
N ALA A 605 -9.60 20.67 -1.29
CA ALA A 605 -8.85 20.73 -0.05
C ALA A 605 -7.34 20.50 -0.27
N TRP A 606 -6.98 19.59 -1.18
CA TRP A 606 -5.60 19.29 -1.56
C TRP A 606 -4.93 20.46 -2.26
N ILE A 607 -5.60 21.07 -3.25
CA ILE A 607 -5.08 22.24 -3.97
C ILE A 607 -4.76 23.38 -2.99
N ARG A 608 -5.68 23.68 -2.08
CA ARG A 608 -5.49 24.73 -1.07
C ARG A 608 -4.43 24.36 -0.05
N GLY A 609 -4.48 23.14 0.47
CA GLY A 609 -3.61 22.68 1.56
C GLY A 609 -2.13 22.57 1.17
N TYR A 610 -1.85 22.22 -0.09
CA TYR A 610 -0.49 22.09 -0.61
C TYR A 610 -0.06 23.29 -1.47
N GLY A 611 -0.95 24.26 -1.73
CA GLY A 611 -0.66 25.41 -2.58
C GLY A 611 -0.35 25.00 -4.02
N ILE A 612 -1.12 24.05 -4.56
CA ILE A 612 -0.81 23.38 -5.83
C ILE A 612 -0.94 24.35 -6.99
N ARG A 613 0.08 24.32 -7.86
CA ARG A 613 0.06 25.02 -9.13
C ARG A 613 -0.11 24.02 -10.27
N PHE A 614 -1.14 24.23 -11.07
CA PHE A 614 -1.33 23.50 -12.32
C PHE A 614 -0.51 24.15 -13.43
N VAL A 615 0.20 23.33 -14.19
CA VAL A 615 0.85 23.75 -15.45
C VAL A 615 0.03 23.24 -16.63
N PRO A 616 -0.28 24.10 -17.62
CA PRO A 616 -0.88 23.64 -18.88
C PRO A 616 0.04 22.64 -19.56
N GLU A 617 -0.53 21.69 -20.32
CA GLU A 617 0.29 20.89 -21.24
C GLU A 617 1.02 21.83 -22.22
N ALA A 618 2.33 21.61 -22.39
CA ALA A 618 3.02 22.19 -23.53
C ALA A 618 2.43 21.55 -24.78
N GLY A 619 1.67 22.34 -25.55
CA GLY A 619 0.99 21.90 -26.76
C GLY A 619 1.91 21.55 -27.91
#